data_AF-A0A848KQY9-F1
#
_entry.id   AF-A0A848KQY9-F1
#
_cell.length_a   1.000
_cell.length_b   1.000
_cell.length_c   1.000
_cell.angle_alpha   90.00
_cell.angle_beta   90.00
_cell.angle_gamma   90.00
#
_symmetry.space_group_name_H-M   'P 1'
#
loop_
_entity.id
_entity.type
_entity.pdbx_description
1 polymer ?
#
loop_
_entity_poly.entity_id
_entity_poly.type
_entity_poly.pdbx_seq_one_letter_code
_entity_poly.pdbx_strand_id
1 'polypeptide(L)'
;MARFVLFVASLALLGACTIHGSATPANPHAAAVTVLKTGGVAGVHKAVTDVELDADTRTQLLDLVSSREFTDLNYDVPGPCCDGFEYTVTVDYDSGNQKVVTAYDLRNDTPQVLKQVVALVKPILR
;
A
#
# COMPACT_ATOMS: atom_id res chain seq x y z
N MET A 1 -68.60 43.30 10.15
CA MET A 1 -68.45 41.84 10.33
C MET A 1 -67.03 41.45 9.94
N ALA A 2 -66.37 40.72 10.85
CA ALA A 2 -65.12 39.94 10.73
C ALA A 2 -63.83 40.56 10.14
N ARG A 3 -62.86 40.73 11.04
CA ARG A 3 -61.39 40.86 10.88
C ARG A 3 -60.78 39.55 10.36
N PHE A 4 -59.67 39.55 9.60
CA PHE A 4 -58.72 38.41 9.57
C PHE A 4 -57.30 38.84 9.09
N VAL A 5 -56.37 39.10 10.03
CA VAL A 5 -55.18 38.31 10.43
C VAL A 5 -53.91 38.57 9.59
N LEU A 6 -52.96 39.27 10.23
CA LEU A 6 -51.54 39.43 9.92
C LEU A 6 -50.80 38.09 10.08
N PHE A 7 -49.89 37.76 9.16
CA PHE A 7 -48.85 36.75 9.39
C PHE A 7 -47.46 37.38 9.17
N VAL A 8 -46.77 37.65 10.28
CA VAL A 8 -45.33 37.92 10.34
C VAL A 8 -44.67 36.58 10.69
N ALA A 9 -43.77 36.10 9.85
CA ALA A 9 -42.93 34.94 10.16
C ALA A 9 -41.47 35.35 10.04
N SER A 10 -40.89 35.72 11.19
CA SER A 10 -39.46 35.87 11.40
C SER A 10 -38.83 34.48 11.50
N LEU A 11 -37.84 34.17 10.67
CA LEU A 11 -37.01 32.98 10.80
C LEU A 11 -35.54 33.40 10.88
N ALA A 12 -35.05 33.55 12.10
CA ALA A 12 -33.64 33.51 12.43
C ALA A 12 -33.36 32.14 13.04
N LEU A 13 -32.34 31.41 12.59
CA LEU A 13 -31.48 30.57 13.45
C LEU A 13 -30.38 29.82 12.64
N LEU A 14 -29.18 29.84 13.25
CA LEU A 14 -28.13 28.81 13.25
C LEU A 14 -27.06 28.77 12.14
N GLY A 15 -26.05 29.61 12.34
CA GLY A 15 -24.66 29.18 12.60
C GLY A 15 -24.12 27.96 11.84
N ALA A 16 -23.44 28.21 10.73
CA ALA A 16 -22.58 27.25 10.08
C ALA A 16 -21.15 27.36 10.63
N CYS A 17 -20.78 26.50 11.58
CA CYS A 17 -19.37 26.20 11.87
C CYS A 17 -18.83 25.34 10.72
N THR A 18 -18.21 25.95 9.72
CA THR A 18 -17.43 25.23 8.72
C THR A 18 -16.06 24.90 9.31
N ILE A 19 -15.95 23.76 9.98
CA ILE A 19 -14.66 23.18 10.35
C ILE A 19 -14.03 22.62 9.07
N HIS A 20 -13.23 23.44 8.39
CA HIS A 20 -12.30 22.95 7.36
C HIS A 20 -11.11 22.31 8.07
N GLY A 21 -11.33 21.08 8.59
CA GLY A 21 -10.23 20.22 8.96
C GLY A 21 -9.57 19.72 7.68
N SER A 22 -8.36 20.18 7.40
CA SER A 22 -7.51 19.62 6.35
C SER A 22 -7.23 18.16 6.71
N ALA A 23 -8.05 17.23 6.20
CA ALA A 23 -7.77 15.82 6.31
C ALA A 23 -6.50 15.55 5.50
N THR A 24 -5.37 15.37 6.16
CA THR A 24 -4.20 14.75 5.51
C THR A 24 -4.68 13.38 5.03
N PRO A 25 -4.58 13.05 3.73
CA PRO A 25 -4.95 11.73 3.27
C PRO A 25 -4.11 10.71 4.05
N ALA A 26 -4.79 9.80 4.74
CA ALA A 26 -4.12 8.70 5.42
C ALA A 26 -3.38 7.87 4.35
N ASN A 27 -2.15 7.45 4.64
CA ASN A 27 -1.46 6.51 3.76
C ASN A 27 -2.30 5.23 3.66
N PRO A 28 -2.38 4.61 2.47
CA PRO A 28 -3.10 3.37 2.31
C PRO A 28 -2.42 2.29 3.18
N HIS A 29 -3.21 1.66 4.04
CA HIS A 29 -2.75 0.61 4.94
C HIS A 29 -2.84 -0.75 4.23
N ALA A 30 -1.77 -1.53 4.29
CA ALA A 30 -1.67 -2.84 3.67
C ALA A 30 -2.42 -3.88 4.51
N ALA A 31 -3.29 -4.64 3.84
CA ALA A 31 -4.06 -5.73 4.44
C ALA A 31 -3.34 -7.08 4.30
N ALA A 32 -2.68 -7.30 3.16
CA ALA A 32 -1.95 -8.53 2.85
C ALA A 32 -0.79 -8.25 1.91
N VAL A 33 0.24 -9.09 1.99
CA VAL A 33 1.41 -9.03 1.11
C VAL A 33 1.79 -10.42 0.64
N THR A 34 2.01 -10.55 -0.66
CA THR A 34 2.59 -11.75 -1.26
C THR A 34 3.88 -11.39 -1.99
N VAL A 35 4.95 -12.14 -1.71
CA VAL A 35 6.22 -12.02 -2.43
C VAL A 35 6.50 -13.33 -3.16
N LEU A 36 6.53 -13.25 -4.48
CA LEU A 36 6.87 -14.35 -5.37
C LEU A 36 8.31 -14.21 -5.86
N LYS A 37 9.13 -15.24 -5.67
CA LYS A 37 10.47 -15.38 -6.22
C LYS A 37 10.45 -16.42 -7.34
N THR A 38 10.83 -16.02 -8.55
CA THR A 38 10.98 -16.92 -9.70
C THR A 38 12.36 -16.84 -10.34
N GLY A 39 12.75 -17.83 -11.15
CA GLY A 39 13.98 -17.79 -11.95
C GLY A 39 15.19 -18.48 -11.32
N GLY A 40 16.40 -18.03 -11.65
CA GLY A 40 17.65 -18.73 -11.34
C GLY A 40 17.92 -19.93 -12.26
N VAL A 41 19.15 -20.46 -12.18
CA VAL A 41 19.70 -21.50 -13.07
C VAL A 41 18.84 -22.78 -13.18
N ALA A 42 18.06 -23.09 -12.14
CA ALA A 42 17.20 -24.29 -12.09
C ALA A 42 15.70 -23.98 -12.19
N GLY A 43 15.28 -22.73 -12.41
CA GLY A 43 13.85 -22.35 -12.45
C GLY A 43 13.16 -22.51 -11.10
N VAL A 44 13.61 -21.76 -10.09
CA VAL A 44 12.96 -21.69 -8.78
C VAL A 44 11.60 -21.01 -8.91
N HIS A 45 10.61 -21.50 -8.19
CA HIS A 45 9.32 -20.84 -7.98
C HIS A 45 8.93 -20.98 -6.50
N LYS A 46 8.95 -19.87 -5.75
CA LYS A 46 8.67 -19.81 -4.32
C LYS A 46 7.80 -18.60 -4.03
N ALA A 47 6.71 -18.77 -3.30
CA ALA A 47 5.89 -17.66 -2.81
C ALA A 47 5.92 -17.65 -1.29
N VAL A 48 5.89 -16.46 -0.71
CA VAL A 48 5.68 -16.23 0.72
C VAL A 48 4.59 -15.19 0.88
N THR A 49 3.64 -15.48 1.74
CA THR A 49 2.58 -14.57 2.16
C THR A 49 2.86 -14.04 3.55
N ASP A 50 2.36 -12.84 3.87
CA ASP A 50 2.58 -12.20 5.17
C ASP A 50 2.10 -13.05 6.35
N VAL A 51 1.10 -13.90 6.15
CA VAL A 51 0.57 -14.82 7.16
C VAL A 51 1.51 -15.97 7.51
N GLU A 52 2.52 -16.24 6.70
CA GLU A 52 3.55 -17.25 6.96
C GLU A 52 4.71 -16.69 7.80
N LEU A 53 4.72 -15.39 8.07
CA LEU A 53 5.75 -14.69 8.84
C LEU A 53 5.43 -14.72 10.34
N ASP A 54 6.46 -14.59 11.18
CA ASP A 54 6.25 -14.27 12.58
C ASP A 54 5.63 -12.86 12.73
N ALA A 55 5.01 -12.60 13.88
CA ALA A 55 4.23 -11.38 14.09
C ALA A 55 5.04 -10.09 13.96
N ASP A 56 6.31 -10.10 14.37
CA ASP A 56 7.18 -8.93 14.33
C ASP A 56 7.60 -8.64 12.89
N THR A 57 8.07 -9.66 12.17
CA THR A 57 8.42 -9.54 10.74
C THR A 57 7.21 -9.16 9.90
N ARG A 58 6.03 -9.72 10.20
CA ARG A 58 4.78 -9.38 9.54
C ARG A 58 4.42 -7.91 9.72
N THR A 59 4.47 -7.41 10.95
CA THR A 59 4.17 -6.01 11.26
C THR A 59 5.14 -5.09 10.53
N GLN A 60 6.44 -5.40 10.59
CA GLN A 60 7.46 -4.62 9.88
C GLN A 60 7.25 -4.61 8.36
N LEU A 61 6.86 -5.75 7.78
CA LEU A 61 6.56 -5.84 6.35
C LEU A 61 5.35 -4.96 5.99
N LEU A 62 4.24 -5.07 6.73
CA LEU A 62 3.03 -4.29 6.49
C LEU A 62 3.27 -2.78 6.65
N ASP A 63 4.03 -2.37 7.66
CA ASP A 63 4.42 -0.97 7.86
C ASP A 63 5.27 -0.46 6.69
N LEU A 64 6.22 -1.26 6.21
CA LEU A 64 7.10 -0.89 5.12
C LEU A 64 6.35 -0.70 3.80
N VAL A 65 5.42 -1.60 3.45
CA VAL A 65 4.62 -1.48 2.21
C VAL A 65 3.49 -0.46 2.30
N SER A 66 3.11 -0.06 3.52
CA SER A 66 2.19 1.06 3.79
C SER A 66 2.91 2.41 3.86
N SER A 67 4.26 2.40 3.85
CA SER A 67 5.06 3.62 3.88
C SER A 67 4.89 4.42 2.59
N ARG A 68 4.99 5.75 2.71
CA ARG A 68 4.87 6.64 1.55
C ARG A 68 5.91 6.35 0.46
N GLU A 69 7.12 5.95 0.87
CA GLU A 69 8.19 5.58 -0.06
C GLU A 69 7.78 4.39 -0.94
N PHE A 70 7.09 3.40 -0.39
CA PHE A 70 6.59 2.26 -1.15
C PHE A 70 5.32 2.60 -1.94
N THR A 71 4.35 3.29 -1.33
CA THR A 71 3.07 3.58 -1.98
C THR A 71 3.25 4.47 -3.20
N ASP A 72 4.11 5.48 -3.09
CA ASP A 72 4.40 6.45 -4.15
C ASP A 72 5.43 5.88 -5.15
N LEU A 73 5.98 4.68 -4.89
CA LEU A 73 7.01 4.08 -5.73
C LEU A 73 6.48 3.84 -7.14
N ASN A 74 7.12 4.46 -8.11
CA ASN A 74 6.99 4.10 -9.51
C ASN A 74 8.36 3.61 -9.97
N TYR A 75 8.50 2.29 -10.09
CA TYR A 75 9.76 1.65 -10.44
C TYR A 75 9.64 0.97 -11.80
N ASP A 76 10.30 1.57 -12.79
CA ASP A 76 10.43 0.97 -14.12
C ASP A 76 11.42 -0.19 -14.03
N VAL A 77 10.88 -1.39 -14.15
CA VAL A 77 11.64 -2.61 -14.01
C VAL A 77 12.62 -2.73 -15.19
N PRO A 78 13.94 -2.77 -14.95
CA PRO A 78 14.89 -3.05 -16.01
C PRO A 78 14.54 -4.41 -16.61
N GLY A 79 14.52 -4.52 -17.95
CA GLY A 79 14.15 -5.78 -18.61
C GLY A 79 14.93 -6.98 -18.05
N PRO A 80 14.33 -8.19 -18.07
CA PRO A 80 14.98 -9.38 -17.54
C PRO A 80 16.32 -9.55 -18.23
N CYS A 81 17.41 -9.62 -17.46
CA CYS A 81 18.70 -9.97 -18.01
C CYS A 81 19.33 -11.07 -17.17
N CYS A 82 19.89 -12.06 -17.85
CA CYS A 82 20.55 -13.23 -17.29
C CYS A 82 19.60 -14.20 -16.55
N ASP A 83 20.16 -15.35 -16.12
CA ASP A 83 19.52 -16.35 -15.25
C ASP A 83 19.33 -15.85 -13.80
N GLY A 84 18.84 -14.63 -13.65
CA GLY A 84 18.58 -13.96 -12.38
C GLY A 84 17.30 -14.41 -11.71
N PHE A 85 17.10 -13.97 -10.47
CA PHE A 85 15.84 -14.09 -9.76
C PHE A 85 14.95 -12.88 -10.02
N GLU A 86 13.69 -13.13 -10.32
CA GLU A 86 12.62 -12.14 -10.32
C GLU A 86 11.91 -12.19 -8.98
N TYR A 87 11.62 -11.02 -8.43
CA TYR A 87 10.82 -10.84 -7.22
C TYR A 87 9.60 -9.99 -7.56
N THR A 88 8.42 -10.57 -7.45
CA THR A 88 7.15 -9.87 -7.65
C THR A 88 6.48 -9.70 -6.29
N VAL A 89 6.32 -8.45 -5.88
CA VAL A 89 5.67 -8.04 -4.63
C VAL A 89 4.27 -7.56 -4.96
N THR A 90 3.26 -8.28 -4.47
CA THR A 90 1.86 -7.90 -4.55
C THR A 90 1.38 -7.46 -3.18
N VAL A 91 0.80 -6.27 -3.11
CA VAL A 91 0.25 -5.67 -1.90
C VAL A 91 -1.23 -5.39 -2.11
N ASP A 92 -2.07 -5.95 -1.26
CA ASP A 92 -3.50 -5.67 -1.20
C ASP A 92 -3.74 -4.69 -0.05
N TYR A 93 -4.30 -3.52 -0.35
CA TYR A 93 -4.58 -2.49 0.65
C TYR A 93 -6.03 -2.59 1.15
N ASP A 94 -6.29 -2.12 2.37
CA ASP A 94 -7.64 -2.10 2.97
C ASP A 94 -8.65 -1.29 2.14
N SER A 95 -8.16 -0.36 1.34
CA SER A 95 -8.97 0.41 0.39
C SER A 95 -9.53 -0.43 -0.79
N GLY A 96 -9.11 -1.68 -0.92
CA GLY A 96 -9.41 -2.56 -2.06
C GLY A 96 -8.49 -2.34 -3.27
N ASN A 97 -7.58 -1.37 -3.21
CA ASN A 97 -6.57 -1.18 -4.25
C ASN A 97 -5.45 -2.21 -4.11
N GLN A 98 -4.86 -2.58 -5.25
CA GLN A 98 -3.71 -3.48 -5.31
C GLN A 98 -2.51 -2.76 -5.94
N LYS A 99 -1.32 -3.00 -5.40
CA LYS A 99 -0.05 -2.59 -6.01
C LYS A 99 0.80 -3.81 -6.29
N VAL A 100 1.33 -3.88 -7.50
CA VAL A 100 2.26 -4.93 -7.94
C VAL A 100 3.55 -4.25 -8.35
N VAL A 101 4.67 -4.69 -7.78
CA VAL A 101 6.00 -4.20 -8.12
C VAL A 101 6.95 -5.37 -8.33
N THR A 102 7.62 -5.38 -9.48
CA THR A 102 8.58 -6.43 -9.83
C THR A 102 10.01 -5.89 -9.76
N ALA A 103 10.95 -6.71 -9.31
CA ALA A 103 12.38 -6.38 -9.30
C ALA A 103 13.21 -7.61 -9.71
N TYR A 104 14.25 -7.38 -10.51
CA TYR A 104 15.20 -8.42 -10.92
C TYR A 104 16.51 -8.30 -10.13
N ASP A 105 16.96 -9.40 -9.54
CA ASP A 105 18.24 -9.58 -8.83
C ASP A 105 18.56 -8.54 -7.74
N LEU A 106 17.60 -7.69 -7.35
CA LEU A 106 17.80 -6.59 -6.40
C LEU A 106 19.04 -5.75 -6.74
N ARG A 107 19.19 -5.42 -8.02
CA ARG A 107 20.32 -4.66 -8.57
C ARG A 107 20.56 -3.33 -7.85
N ASN A 108 21.71 -2.71 -8.09
CA ASN A 108 22.09 -1.46 -7.42
C ASN A 108 21.08 -0.33 -7.61
N ASP A 109 20.43 -0.26 -8.77
CA ASP A 109 19.36 0.67 -9.13
C ASP A 109 17.99 0.32 -8.54
N THR A 110 17.80 -0.88 -7.99
CA THR A 110 16.55 -1.24 -7.31
C THR A 110 16.34 -0.34 -6.06
N PRO A 111 15.17 0.29 -5.91
CA PRO A 111 14.80 1.10 -4.76
C PRO A 111 15.08 0.40 -3.42
N GLN A 112 15.57 1.17 -2.44
CA GLN A 112 15.93 0.62 -1.12
C GLN A 112 14.73 0.00 -0.42
N VAL A 113 13.55 0.63 -0.48
CA VAL A 113 12.32 0.08 0.09
C VAL A 113 11.97 -1.32 -0.45
N LEU A 114 12.17 -1.57 -1.75
CA LEU A 114 11.96 -2.90 -2.35
C LEU A 114 13.00 -3.92 -1.87
N LYS A 115 14.27 -3.51 -1.77
CA LYS A 115 15.33 -4.35 -1.23
C LYS A 115 15.02 -4.78 0.20
N GLN A 116 14.50 -3.87 1.01
CA GLN A 116 14.10 -4.14 2.39
C GLN A 116 12.91 -5.10 2.46
N VAL A 117 11.86 -4.89 1.66
CA VAL A 117 10.73 -5.82 1.55
C VAL A 117 11.21 -7.24 1.26
N VAL A 118 12.03 -7.41 0.22
CA VAL A 118 12.54 -8.74 -0.16
C VAL A 118 13.50 -9.30 0.90
N ALA A 119 14.31 -8.46 1.54
CA ALA A 119 15.22 -8.90 2.59
C ALA A 119 14.49 -9.49 3.81
N LEU A 120 13.34 -8.93 4.20
CA LEU A 120 12.53 -9.44 5.31
C LEU A 120 12.02 -10.86 5.06
N VAL A 121 11.56 -11.14 3.83
CA VAL A 121 11.00 -12.46 3.47
C VAL A 121 12.03 -13.45 2.93
N LYS A 122 13.24 -12.99 2.61
CA LYS A 122 14.33 -13.80 2.02
C LYS A 122 14.67 -15.07 2.81
N PRO A 123 14.66 -15.10 4.16
CA PRO A 123 14.95 -16.33 4.91
C PRO A 123 14.01 -17.49 4.59
N ILE A 124 12.77 -17.19 4.20
CA ILE A 124 11.72 -18.19 3.88
C ILE A 124 11.75 -18.53 2.38
N LEU A 125 12.14 -17.60 1.52
CA LEU A 125 12.30 -17.77 0.07
C LEU A 125 13.57 -18.56 -0.34
N ARG A 126 14.21 -19.27 0.59
CA ARG A 126 15.45 -20.03 0.34
C ARG A 126 15.19 -21.35 -0.40
#